data_AF-A0A5B9R1V8-F1
#
_entry.id   AF-A0A5B9R1V8-F1
#
_cell.length_a   1.000
_cell.length_b   1.000
_cell.length_c   1.000
_cell.angle_alpha   90.00
_cell.angle_beta   90.00
_cell.angle_gamma   90.00
#
_symmetry.space_group_name_H-M   'P 1'
#
loop_
_entity.id
_entity.type
_entity.pdbx_description
1 polymer ?
#
loop_
_entity_poly.entity_id
_entity_poly.type
_entity_poly.pdbx_seq_one_letter_code
_entity_poly.pdbx_strand_id
1 'polypeptide(L)'
;MEADDSGLPPEDVRAQMLKSGGRWGLDVTTEGPRRIEACKILHCDLGTIMDEVKPMKQRMPGIVYTGTRAEMEWLCRRLSQFEINSTVLPQNDGDHARSIDISKFATSIINNAKRR
;
A
#
# COMPACT_ATOMS: atom_id res chain seq x y z
N MET A 1 -4.02 -22.15 12.31
CA MET A 1 -3.00 -21.53 11.44
C MET A 1 -3.79 -20.60 10.54
N GLU A 2 -3.97 -19.36 10.97
CA GLU A 2 -4.91 -18.42 10.37
C GLU A 2 -4.14 -17.12 10.16
N ALA A 3 -3.61 -16.94 8.95
CA ALA A 3 -2.82 -15.78 8.57
C ALA A 3 -3.37 -15.18 7.25
N ASP A 4 -4.68 -15.28 7.05
CA ASP A 4 -5.36 -14.77 5.84
C ASP A 4 -6.13 -13.46 6.08
N ASP A 5 -6.33 -13.02 7.33
CA ASP A 5 -7.22 -11.89 7.62
C ASP A 5 -6.50 -10.53 7.77
N SER A 6 -5.16 -10.52 7.90
CA SER A 6 -4.41 -9.27 8.14
C SER A 6 -3.88 -8.57 6.87
N GLY A 7 -4.01 -9.17 5.68
CA GLY A 7 -3.57 -8.58 4.41
C GLY A 7 -2.06 -8.33 4.25
N LEU A 8 -1.26 -8.50 5.32
CA LEU A 8 0.18 -8.31 5.36
C LEU A 8 0.88 -9.60 5.83
N PRO A 9 1.83 -10.16 5.05
CA PRO A 9 2.62 -11.30 5.49
C PRO A 9 3.59 -10.92 6.63
N PRO A 10 3.93 -11.85 7.54
CA PRO A 10 4.94 -11.61 8.58
C PRO A 10 6.31 -11.27 7.97
N GLU A 11 7.16 -10.53 8.68
CA GLU A 11 8.42 -9.96 8.15
C GLU A 11 9.34 -11.00 7.48
N ASP A 12 9.52 -12.18 8.07
CA ASP A 12 10.33 -13.26 7.50
C ASP A 12 9.78 -13.81 6.17
N VAL A 13 8.45 -13.89 6.04
CA VAL A 13 7.78 -14.31 4.80
C VAL A 13 7.86 -13.19 3.78
N ARG A 14 7.68 -11.94 4.22
CA ARG A 14 7.80 -10.74 3.38
C ARG A 14 9.18 -10.61 2.76
N ALA A 15 10.25 -10.83 3.53
CA ALA A 15 11.62 -10.80 3.04
C ALA A 15 11.85 -11.86 1.95
N GLN A 16 11.31 -13.06 2.14
CA GLN A 16 11.38 -14.13 1.13
C GLN A 16 10.55 -13.81 -0.11
N MET A 17 9.36 -13.22 0.05
CA MET A 17 8.50 -12.80 -1.06
C MET A 17 9.15 -11.69 -1.88
N LEU A 18 9.79 -10.70 -1.25
CA LEU A 18 10.54 -9.66 -1.94
C LEU A 18 11.76 -10.23 -2.69
N LYS A 19 12.46 -11.18 -2.07
CA LYS A 19 13.65 -11.82 -2.66
C LYS A 19 13.31 -12.70 -3.87
N SER A 20 12.17 -13.39 -3.85
CA SER A 20 11.77 -14.32 -4.90
C SER A 20 10.83 -13.72 -5.95
N GLY A 21 10.00 -12.75 -5.56
CA GLY A 21 8.93 -12.18 -6.39
C GLY A 21 9.12 -10.71 -6.77
N GLY A 22 10.21 -10.08 -6.31
CA GLY A 22 10.50 -8.68 -6.55
C GLY A 22 9.57 -7.71 -5.81
N ARG A 23 9.74 -6.42 -6.10
CA ARG A 23 8.92 -5.34 -5.55
C ARG A 23 7.79 -5.01 -6.50
N TRP A 24 6.64 -4.68 -5.93
CA TRP A 24 5.43 -4.30 -6.63
C TRP A 24 4.98 -2.94 -6.15
N GLY A 25 4.33 -2.17 -7.02
CA GLY A 25 3.84 -0.83 -6.77
C GLY A 25 2.34 -0.74 -6.97
N LEU A 26 1.68 0.03 -6.12
CA LEU A 26 0.29 0.43 -6.27
C LEU A 26 0.25 1.70 -7.11
N ASP A 27 -0.07 1.55 -8.39
CA ASP A 27 -0.34 2.66 -9.29
C ASP A 27 -1.78 3.14 -9.08
N VAL A 28 -1.96 4.42 -8.78
CA VAL A 28 -3.27 5.04 -8.67
C VAL A 28 -3.41 6.05 -9.79
N THR A 29 -4.25 5.75 -10.79
CA THR A 29 -4.46 6.60 -11.97
C THR A 29 -5.48 7.72 -11.73
N THR A 30 -5.93 7.86 -10.49
CA THR A 30 -7.01 8.77 -10.12
C THR A 30 -6.51 10.22 -10.07
N GLU A 31 -7.29 11.14 -10.63
CA GLU A 31 -6.97 12.55 -10.75
C GLU A 31 -7.97 13.47 -10.00
N GLY A 32 -7.61 14.75 -9.87
CA GLY A 32 -8.50 15.77 -9.31
C GLY A 32 -8.97 15.49 -7.87
N PRO A 33 -10.25 15.74 -7.53
CA PRO A 33 -10.76 15.62 -6.16
C PRO A 33 -10.76 14.17 -5.64
N ARG A 34 -10.85 13.17 -6.52
CA ARG A 34 -10.82 11.76 -6.14
C ARG A 34 -9.45 11.32 -5.59
N ARG A 35 -8.36 12.07 -5.85
CA ARG A 35 -7.05 11.85 -5.20
C ARG A 35 -7.13 11.98 -3.68
N ILE A 36 -7.94 12.92 -3.20
CA ILE A 36 -8.11 13.16 -1.75
C ILE A 36 -8.87 11.99 -1.13
N GLU A 37 -9.84 11.44 -1.84
CA GLU A 37 -10.60 10.27 -1.40
C GLU A 37 -9.71 9.02 -1.31
N ALA A 38 -8.91 8.76 -2.35
CA ALA A 38 -7.90 7.69 -2.34
C ALA A 38 -6.93 7.83 -1.16
N CYS A 39 -6.45 9.05 -0.93
CA CYS A 39 -5.59 9.35 0.20
C CYS A 39 -6.27 9.07 1.55
N LYS A 40 -7.54 9.43 1.72
CA LYS A 40 -8.27 9.18 2.97
C LYS A 40 -8.44 7.69 3.24
N ILE A 41 -8.80 6.90 2.23
CA ILE A 41 -8.98 5.45 2.37
C ILE A 41 -7.66 4.80 2.78
N LEU A 42 -6.59 5.07 2.03
CA LEU A 42 -5.26 4.54 2.32
C LEU A 42 -4.76 4.99 3.71
N HIS A 43 -5.02 6.24 4.10
CA HIS A 43 -4.66 6.74 5.43
C HIS A 43 -5.38 5.99 6.55
N CYS A 44 -6.70 5.78 6.42
CA CYS A 44 -7.51 5.05 7.39
C CYS A 44 -7.11 3.58 7.50
N ASP A 45 -6.89 2.91 6.36
CA ASP A 45 -6.57 1.49 6.34
C ASP A 45 -5.12 1.22 6.79
N LEU A 46 -4.18 2.10 6.48
CA LEU A 46 -2.77 1.96 6.86
C LEU A 46 -2.44 2.55 8.24
N GLY A 47 -3.36 3.33 8.84
CA GLY A 47 -3.10 4.05 10.08
C GLY A 47 -1.90 5.00 9.99
N THR A 48 -1.64 5.55 8.80
CA THR A 48 -0.53 6.51 8.58
C THR A 48 -0.77 7.80 9.37
N ILE A 49 0.27 8.61 9.59
CA ILE A 49 0.08 9.95 10.18
C ILE A 49 -0.37 10.95 9.10
N MET A 50 -1.03 12.03 9.50
CA MET A 50 -1.52 13.07 8.58
C MET A 50 -0.40 13.67 7.70
N ASP A 51 0.85 13.66 8.19
CA ASP A 51 2.02 14.16 7.47
C ASP A 51 2.31 13.35 6.18
N GLU A 52 1.98 12.05 6.17
CA GLU A 52 2.17 11.15 5.04
C GLU A 52 1.10 11.29 3.95
N VAL A 53 -0.02 11.97 4.26
CA VAL A 53 -1.11 12.23 3.32
C VAL A 53 -0.67 13.18 2.21
N LYS A 54 0.17 14.17 2.54
CA LYS A 54 0.68 15.15 1.57
C LYS A 54 1.60 14.51 0.51
N PRO A 55 2.65 13.75 0.86
CA PRO A 55 3.51 13.09 -0.12
C PRO A 55 2.75 11.98 -0.86
N MET A 56 1.82 11.28 -0.21
CA MET A 56 0.91 10.33 -0.88
C MET A 56 0.12 11.02 -1.99
N LYS A 57 -0.52 12.16 -1.68
CA LYS A 57 -1.26 12.94 -2.68
C LYS A 57 -0.36 13.35 -3.83
N GLN A 58 0.84 13.84 -3.56
CA GLN A 58 1.78 14.34 -4.58
C GLN A 58 2.24 13.26 -5.59
N ARG A 59 2.19 11.98 -5.20
CA ARG A 59 2.54 10.85 -6.07
C ARG A 59 1.42 10.37 -6.98
N MET A 60 0.19 10.82 -6.73
CA MET A 60 -0.95 10.53 -7.59
C MET A 60 -1.05 11.59 -8.69
N PRO A 61 -1.38 11.25 -9.94
CA PRO A 61 -1.44 9.88 -10.46
C PRO A 61 -0.04 9.25 -10.55
N GLY A 62 0.07 7.95 -10.26
CA GLY A 62 1.35 7.22 -10.26
C GLY A 62 1.49 6.21 -9.11
N ILE A 63 2.72 5.71 -8.93
CA ILE A 63 3.05 4.73 -7.88
C ILE A 63 3.08 5.39 -6.50
N VAL A 64 2.10 5.04 -5.68
CA VAL A 64 1.90 5.64 -4.36
C VAL A 64 2.66 4.88 -3.28
N TYR A 65 2.53 3.56 -3.28
CA TYR A 65 3.16 2.64 -2.34
C TYR A 65 3.85 1.51 -3.07
N THR A 66 4.83 0.90 -2.42
CA THR A 66 5.49 -0.31 -2.89
C THR A 66 5.63 -1.36 -1.79
N GLY A 67 5.64 -2.62 -2.17
CA GLY A 67 5.78 -3.75 -1.27
C GLY A 67 5.79 -5.07 -2.03
N THR A 68 5.36 -6.13 -1.36
CA THR A 68 5.09 -7.41 -2.00
C THR A 68 3.81 -7.33 -2.85
N ARG A 69 3.69 -8.25 -3.80
CA ARG A 69 2.51 -8.37 -4.65
C ARG A 69 1.21 -8.45 -3.85
N ALA A 70 1.18 -9.30 -2.82
CA ALA A 70 0.00 -9.51 -1.98
C ALA A 70 -0.46 -8.22 -1.28
N GLU A 71 0.48 -7.45 -0.72
CA GLU A 71 0.20 -6.17 -0.08
C GLU A 71 -0.41 -5.17 -1.08
N MET A 72 0.15 -5.09 -2.29
CA MET A 72 -0.37 -4.19 -3.33
C MET A 72 -1.73 -4.65 -3.87
N GLU A 73 -1.95 -5.96 -4.03
CA GLU A 73 -3.24 -6.52 -4.43
C GLU A 73 -4.32 -6.26 -3.38
N TRP A 74 -3.98 -6.35 -2.09
CA TRP A 74 -4.89 -6.02 -1.01
C TRP A 74 -5.31 -4.54 -1.06
N LEU A 75 -4.37 -3.62 -1.21
CA LEU A 75 -4.66 -2.18 -1.36
C LEU A 75 -5.48 -1.88 -2.62
N CYS A 76 -5.15 -2.54 -3.74
CA CYS A 76 -5.87 -2.38 -5.01
C CYS A 76 -7.32 -2.81 -4.87
N ARG A 77 -7.58 -3.97 -4.23
CA ARG A 77 -8.94 -4.43 -3.91
C ARG A 77 -9.65 -3.44 -3.00
N ARG A 78 -8.96 -2.92 -2.00
CA ARG A 78 -9.52 -1.94 -1.06
C ARG A 78 -9.96 -0.67 -1.76
N LEU A 79 -9.11 -0.10 -2.62
CA LEU A 79 -9.45 1.07 -3.45
C LEU A 79 -10.59 0.78 -4.43
N SER A 80 -10.63 -0.42 -5.02
CA SER A 80 -11.72 -0.84 -5.91
C SER A 80 -13.08 -0.91 -5.20
N GLN A 81 -13.14 -1.15 -3.89
CA GLN A 81 -14.40 -1.09 -3.11
C GLN A 81 -15.00 0.33 -3.07
N PHE A 82 -14.18 1.36 -3.32
CA PHE A 82 -14.60 2.76 -3.37
C PHE A 82 -14.57 3.33 -4.79
N GLU A 83 -14.57 2.47 -5.82
CA GLU A 83 -14.57 2.88 -7.23
C GLU A 83 -13.36 3.74 -7.62
N ILE A 84 -12.22 3.52 -6.94
CA ILE A 84 -10.95 4.20 -7.22
C ILE A 84 -10.10 3.35 -8.14
N ASN A 85 -9.74 3.92 -9.29
CA ASN A 85 -8.92 3.25 -10.28
C ASN A 85 -7.49 3.11 -9.75
N SER A 86 -7.08 1.85 -9.58
CA SER A 86 -5.73 1.47 -9.18
C SER A 86 -5.30 0.17 -9.84
N THR A 87 -3.99 0.00 -10.04
CA THR A 87 -3.39 -1.18 -10.66
C THR A 87 -2.14 -1.58 -9.91
N VAL A 88 -1.84 -2.89 -9.88
CA VAL A 88 -0.61 -3.41 -9.29
C VAL A 88 0.41 -3.65 -10.40
N LEU A 89 1.55 -2.96 -10.31
CA LEU A 89 2.61 -3.02 -11.32
C LEU A 89 3.93 -3.53 -10.72
N PRO A 90 4.72 -4.35 -11.43
CA PRO A 90 6.07 -4.67 -11.00
C PRO A 90 6.92 -3.40 -10.96
N GLN A 91 7.82 -3.31 -9.97
CA GLN A 91 8.75 -2.19 -9.81
C GLN A 91 10.17 -2.71 -9.98
N ASN A 92 10.92 -2.08 -10.89
CA ASN A 92 12.36 -2.31 -10.99
C ASN A 92 13.07 -1.56 -9.86
N ASP A 93 14.13 -2.14 -9.30
CA ASP A 93 14.93 -1.55 -8.21
C ASP A 93 15.44 -0.11 -8.50
N GLY A 94 15.48 0.29 -9.78
CA GLY A 94 15.83 1.66 -10.21
C GLY A 94 14.77 2.74 -9.93
N ASP A 95 13.50 2.38 -9.71
CA ASP A 95 12.39 3.33 -9.45
C ASP A 95 12.20 3.64 -7.96
N HIS A 96 13.04 3.04 -7.09
CA HIS A 96 13.03 3.19 -5.63
C HIS A 96 13.07 4.65 -5.13
N ALA A 97 13.50 5.60 -5.95
CA ALA A 97 13.73 6.98 -5.52
C ALA A 97 12.44 7.75 -5.18
N ARG A 98 11.25 7.27 -5.57
CA ARG A 98 10.01 8.06 -5.43
C ARG A 98 8.90 7.43 -4.62
N SER A 99 8.91 6.13 -4.33
CA SER A 99 7.76 5.45 -3.69
C SER A 99 8.03 5.04 -2.24
N ILE A 100 6.99 5.05 -1.40
CA ILE A 100 7.13 4.65 0.01
C ILE A 100 6.92 3.15 0.13
N ASP A 101 7.81 2.48 0.86
CA ASP A 101 7.63 1.09 1.25
C ASP A 101 6.51 0.95 2.29
N ILE A 102 5.52 0.10 2.01
CA ILE A 102 4.33 -0.09 2.85
C ILE A 102 4.65 -0.64 4.25
N SER A 103 5.76 -1.37 4.45
CA SER A 103 6.10 -1.88 5.79
C SER A 103 6.41 -0.81 6.80
N LYS A 104 6.73 0.42 6.37
CA LYS A 104 6.83 1.55 7.30
C LYS A 104 5.54 1.80 8.07
N PHE A 105 4.41 1.29 7.57
CA PHE A 105 3.08 1.42 8.18
C PHE A 105 2.51 0.11 8.71
N ALA A 106 3.12 -1.03 8.38
CA ALA A 106 2.69 -2.36 8.84
C ALA A 106 2.67 -2.48 10.37
N THR A 107 3.61 -1.81 11.07
CA THR A 107 3.69 -1.81 12.54
C THR A 107 2.47 -1.16 13.22
N SER A 108 1.81 -0.20 12.54
CA SER A 108 0.62 0.47 13.07
C SER A 108 -0.65 -0.39 12.94
N ILE A 109 -0.72 -1.28 11.95
CA ILE A 109 -1.89 -2.13 11.70
C ILE A 109 -1.97 -3.30 12.70
N ILE A 110 -0.84 -3.91 13.07
CA ILE A 110 -0.77 -5.02 14.03
C ILE A 110 -1.33 -4.60 15.41
N ASN A 111 -1.13 -3.34 15.81
CA ASN A 111 -1.65 -2.82 17.08
C ASN A 111 -3.16 -2.55 17.07
N ASN A 112 -3.78 -2.37 15.89
CA ASN A 112 -5.21 -2.11 15.77
C ASN A 112 -6.03 -3.41 15.64
N ALA A 113 -5.46 -4.46 15.06
CA ALA A 113 -6.08 -5.79 14.99
C ALA A 113 -6.22 -6.47 16.37
N LYS A 114 -5.50 -5.99 17.39
CA LYS A 114 -5.55 -6.50 18.77
C LYS A 114 -6.57 -5.77 19.67
N ARG A 115 -7.28 -4.76 19.15
CA ARG A 115 -8.22 -3.90 19.91
C ARG A 115 -9.69 -4.05 19.50
N ARG A 116 -10.05 -5.08 18.73
CA ARG A 116 -11.45 -5.42 18.44
C ARG A 116 -11.83 -6.76 19.04
#